data_AF-A0A0M8JQG5-F1
#
_entry.id   AF-A0A0M8JQG5-F1
#
_cell.length_a   1.000
_cell.length_b   1.000
_cell.length_c   1.000
_cell.angle_alpha   90.00
_cell.angle_beta   90.00
_cell.angle_gamma   90.00
#
_symmetry.space_group_name_H-M   'P 1'
#
loop_
_entity.id
_entity.type
_entity.pdbx_description
1 polymer ?
#
loop_
_entity_poly.entity_id
_entity_poly.type
_entity_poly.pdbx_seq_one_letter_code
_entity_poly.pdbx_strand_id
1 'polypeptide(L)'
;GWGLPAPDELGVTARRVPAQLLAALLLGLLTAAGERWVRPGARAAWTALALGLSLLLAEGLRAQPDWSWLGLTLDTWTAVILILTGGLGTLVLARRKWNPSEWEGGPQT
;
A
#
# COMPACT_ATOMS: atom_id res chain seq x y z
N GLY A 1 15.90 2.03 -24.08
CA GLY A 1 15.58 1.73 -22.67
C GLY A 1 14.52 2.69 -22.19
N TRP A 2 13.67 2.29 -21.25
CA TRP A 2 12.65 3.16 -20.65
C TRP A 2 13.17 3.67 -19.29
N GLY A 3 12.91 4.94 -18.94
CA GLY A 3 13.38 5.58 -17.70
C GLY A 3 13.85 7.02 -17.90
N LEU A 4 13.76 7.82 -16.84
CA LEU A 4 14.25 9.21 -16.83
C LEU A 4 15.75 9.23 -16.53
N PRO A 5 16.55 10.07 -17.22
CA PRO A 5 17.94 10.26 -16.89
C PRO A 5 18.03 10.98 -15.53
N ALA A 6 18.58 10.31 -14.52
CA ALA A 6 18.88 10.91 -13.24
C ALA A 6 20.39 10.76 -12.97
N PRO A 7 21.10 11.86 -12.62
CA PRO A 7 22.50 11.77 -12.24
C PRO A 7 22.63 10.98 -10.93
N ASP A 8 23.57 10.03 -10.88
CA ASP A 8 23.98 9.42 -9.63
C ASP A 8 25.00 10.30 -8.88
N GLU A 9 25.39 9.86 -7.69
CA GLU A 9 26.34 10.55 -6.81
C GLU A 9 27.76 10.64 -7.39
N LEU A 10 28.07 9.86 -8.44
CA LEU A 10 29.32 9.85 -9.19
C LEU A 10 29.22 10.63 -10.51
N GLY A 11 28.08 11.29 -10.78
CA GLY A 11 27.84 12.04 -12.01
C GLY A 11 27.49 11.16 -13.21
N VAL A 12 27.29 9.84 -13.03
CA VAL A 12 26.89 8.94 -14.11
C VAL A 12 25.37 9.01 -14.27
N THR A 13 24.91 9.30 -15.49
CA THR A 13 23.48 9.37 -15.79
C THR A 13 22.93 7.96 -15.99
N ALA A 14 22.33 7.39 -14.96
CA ALA A 14 21.64 6.11 -15.05
C ALA A 14 20.15 6.34 -15.32
N ARG A 15 19.54 5.47 -16.13
CA ARG A 15 18.08 5.46 -16.29
C ARG A 15 17.46 4.88 -15.02
N ARG A 16 16.75 5.72 -14.26
CA ARG A 16 15.99 5.28 -13.09
C ARG A 16 14.49 5.33 -13.40
N VAL A 17 13.78 4.32 -12.93
CA VAL A 17 12.30 4.36 -12.90
C VAL A 17 11.91 5.15 -11.65
N PRO A 18 11.02 6.15 -11.75
CA PRO A 18 10.54 6.89 -10.58
C PRO A 18 9.57 6.02 -9.77
N ALA A 19 10.11 4.99 -9.12
CA ALA A 19 9.37 4.00 -8.34
C ALA A 19 8.45 4.65 -7.29
N GLN A 20 8.94 5.71 -6.65
CA GLN A 20 8.17 6.50 -5.68
C GLN A 20 6.94 7.17 -6.31
N LEU A 21 7.09 7.73 -7.53
CA LEU A 21 5.97 8.37 -8.21
C LEU A 21 4.90 7.34 -8.60
N LEU A 22 5.32 6.18 -9.10
CA LEU A 22 4.41 5.09 -9.46
C LEU A 22 3.70 4.52 -8.22
N ALA A 23 4.43 4.35 -7.11
CA ALA A 23 3.87 3.90 -5.84
C ALA A 23 2.86 4.91 -5.26
N ALA A 24 3.13 6.21 -5.37
CA ALA A 24 2.23 7.27 -4.95
C ALA A 24 0.96 7.33 -5.82
N LEU A 25 1.10 7.19 -7.14
CA LEU A 25 -0.05 7.10 -8.06
C LEU A 25 -0.92 5.88 -7.76
N LEU A 26 -0.30 4.72 -7.52
CA LEU A 26 -1.02 3.50 -7.12
C LEU A 26 -1.76 3.71 -5.80
N LEU A 27 -1.11 4.31 -4.80
CA LEU A 27 -1.73 4.59 -3.51
C LEU A 27 -2.93 5.53 -3.66
N GLY A 28 -2.78 6.59 -4.45
CA GLY A 28 -3.86 7.54 -4.74
C GLY A 28 -5.05 6.87 -5.43
N LEU A 29 -4.78 6.03 -6.44
CA LEU A 29 -5.82 5.28 -7.16
C LEU A 29 -6.57 4.31 -6.23
N LEU A 30 -5.85 3.55 -5.42
CA LEU A 30 -6.45 2.61 -4.47
C LEU A 30 -7.23 3.34 -3.39
N THR A 31 -6.73 4.47 -2.89
CA THR A 31 -7.44 5.27 -1.88
C THR A 31 -8.75 5.82 -2.45
N ALA A 32 -8.72 6.39 -3.66
CA ALA A 32 -9.92 6.88 -4.34
C ALA A 32 -10.93 5.76 -4.64
N ALA A 33 -10.46 4.56 -5.02
CA ALA A 33 -11.32 3.38 -5.16
C ALA A 33 -11.95 2.98 -3.80
N GLY A 34 -11.17 3.06 -2.72
CA GLY A 34 -11.61 2.80 -1.35
C GLY A 34 -12.74 3.73 -0.92
N GLU A 35 -12.66 5.01 -1.22
CA GLU A 35 -13.68 5.98 -0.85
C GLU A 35 -15.05 5.66 -1.46
N ARG A 36 -15.07 5.18 -2.70
CA ARG A 36 -16.31 4.91 -3.44
C ARG A 36 -16.86 3.50 -3.24
N TRP A 37 -16.01 2.50 -2.99
CA TRP A 37 -16.41 1.08 -3.02
C TRP A 37 -16.29 0.38 -1.66
N VAL A 38 -15.57 0.97 -0.70
CA VAL A 38 -15.28 0.34 0.59
C VAL A 38 -16.08 0.98 1.71
N ARG A 39 -16.74 0.14 2.50
CA ARG A 39 -17.52 0.56 3.68
C ARG A 39 -16.62 1.25 4.71
N PRO A 40 -17.13 2.24 5.47
CA PRO A 40 -16.35 2.98 6.47
C PRO A 40 -15.56 2.07 7.43
N GLY A 41 -16.18 1.00 7.95
CA GLY A 41 -15.52 0.06 8.84
C GLY A 41 -14.41 -0.77 8.21
N ALA A 42 -14.40 -0.92 6.88
CA ALA A 42 -13.37 -1.65 6.13
C ALA A 42 -12.28 -0.75 5.53
N ARG A 43 -12.38 0.58 5.72
CA ARG A 43 -11.43 1.54 5.14
C ARG A 43 -10.01 1.35 5.69
N ALA A 44 -9.87 1.13 7.00
CA ALA A 44 -8.56 0.90 7.60
C ALA A 44 -7.85 -0.35 7.02
N ALA A 45 -8.61 -1.43 6.83
CA ALA A 45 -8.09 -2.64 6.21
C ALA A 45 -7.73 -2.43 4.73
N TRP A 46 -8.58 -1.68 4.01
CA TRP A 46 -8.30 -1.31 2.61
C TRP A 46 -7.07 -0.41 2.46
N THR A 47 -6.88 0.57 3.35
CA THR A 47 -5.69 1.43 3.35
C THR A 47 -4.43 0.64 3.66
N ALA A 48 -4.50 -0.34 4.57
CA ALA A 48 -3.38 -1.23 4.84
C ALA A 48 -3.01 -2.05 3.58
N LEU A 49 -4.01 -2.60 2.89
CA LEU A 49 -3.80 -3.31 1.63
C LEU A 49 -3.18 -2.41 0.56
N ALA A 50 -3.70 -1.18 0.41
CA ALA A 50 -3.20 -0.21 -0.55
C ALA A 50 -1.75 0.20 -0.28
N LEU A 51 -1.40 0.45 0.99
CA LEU A 51 -0.03 0.74 1.40
C LEU A 51 0.91 -0.43 1.13
N GLY A 52 0.49 -1.66 1.46
CA GLY A 52 1.30 -2.85 1.20
C GLY A 52 1.59 -3.06 -0.29
N LEU A 53 0.59 -2.87 -1.16
CA LEU A 53 0.79 -2.94 -2.62
C LEU A 53 1.72 -1.85 -3.15
N SER A 54 1.58 -0.61 -2.67
CA SER A 54 2.47 0.49 -3.05
C SER A 54 3.91 0.28 -2.59
N LEU A 55 4.12 -0.26 -1.38
CA LEU A 55 5.46 -0.62 -0.89
C LEU A 55 6.08 -1.72 -1.73
N LEU A 56 5.32 -2.77 -2.06
CA LEU A 56 5.81 -3.87 -2.88
C LEU A 56 6.19 -3.40 -4.30
N LEU A 57 5.40 -2.49 -4.88
CA LEU A 57 5.71 -1.88 -6.17
C LEU A 57 6.97 -1.02 -6.10
N ALA A 58 7.10 -0.17 -5.07
CA ALA A 58 8.26 0.67 -4.88
C ALA A 58 9.53 -0.17 -4.76
N GLU A 59 9.46 -1.26 -4.00
CA GLU A 59 10.59 -2.14 -3.74
C GLU A 59 10.96 -2.99 -4.95
N GLY A 60 9.98 -3.53 -5.69
CA GLY A 60 10.25 -4.27 -6.93
C GLY A 60 10.85 -3.42 -8.06
N LEU A 61 10.64 -2.11 -8.03
CA LEU A 61 11.23 -1.15 -8.97
C LEU A 61 12.55 -0.54 -8.46
N ARG A 62 12.94 -0.85 -7.22
CA ARG A 62 14.17 -0.38 -6.61
C ARG A 62 15.34 -1.20 -7.14
N ALA A 63 16.37 -0.51 -7.61
CA ALA A 63 17.56 -1.14 -8.18
C ALA A 63 18.67 -1.39 -7.14
N GLN A 64 18.45 -1.02 -5.87
CA GLN A 64 19.48 -1.07 -4.84
C GLN A 64 19.22 -2.22 -3.86
N PRO A 65 20.24 -3.05 -3.56
CA PRO A 65 20.13 -4.06 -2.53
C PRO A 65 20.19 -3.42 -1.14
N ASP A 66 19.05 -3.37 -0.46
CA ASP A 66 18.96 -3.03 0.95
C ASP A 66 19.19 -4.27 1.84
N TRP A 67 19.27 -4.04 3.16
CA TRP A 67 19.39 -5.11 4.14
C TRP A 67 18.21 -6.09 4.01
N SER A 68 18.51 -7.37 3.75
CA SER A 68 17.53 -8.42 3.47
C SER A 68 17.63 -9.57 4.47
N TRP A 69 16.48 -10.13 4.80
CA TRP A 69 16.32 -11.31 5.63
C TRP A 69 15.48 -12.34 4.88
N LEU A 70 16.00 -13.57 4.73
CA LEU A 70 15.44 -14.63 3.87
C LEU A 70 15.30 -14.23 2.39
N GLY A 71 16.19 -13.37 1.89
CA GLY A 71 16.14 -12.88 0.51
C GLY A 71 15.04 -11.85 0.23
N LEU A 72 14.35 -11.38 1.27
CA LEU A 72 13.35 -10.31 1.21
C LEU A 72 13.83 -9.12 2.05
N THR A 73 13.64 -7.91 1.55
CA THR A 73 13.95 -6.70 2.32
C THR A 73 12.91 -6.46 3.41
N LEU A 74 13.26 -5.63 4.39
CA LEU A 74 12.33 -5.28 5.48
C LEU A 74 11.07 -4.56 4.96
N ASP A 75 11.22 -3.77 3.90
CA ASP A 75 10.10 -3.13 3.18
C ASP A 75 9.20 -4.20 2.53
N THR A 76 9.78 -5.25 1.96
CA THR A 76 9.01 -6.39 1.41
C THR A 76 8.27 -7.14 2.51
N TRP A 77 8.89 -7.40 3.66
CA TRP A 77 8.22 -8.03 4.81
C TRP A 77 7.05 -7.20 5.32
N THR A 78 7.24 -5.88 5.42
CA THR A 78 6.19 -4.93 5.81
C THR A 78 5.04 -4.95 4.81
N ALA A 79 5.36 -4.94 3.51
CA ALA A 79 4.38 -5.04 2.44
C ALA A 79 3.55 -6.34 2.54
N VAL A 80 4.20 -7.48 2.77
CA VAL A 80 3.53 -8.78 2.93
C VAL A 80 2.55 -8.76 4.10
N ILE A 81 2.98 -8.29 5.28
CA ILE A 81 2.12 -8.22 6.47
C ILE A 81 0.91 -7.33 6.21
N LEU A 82 1.12 -6.16 5.59
CA LEU A 82 0.05 -5.22 5.26
C LEU A 82 -0.93 -5.79 4.23
N ILE A 83 -0.44 -6.48 3.20
CA ILE A 83 -1.28 -7.12 2.19
C ILE A 83 -2.12 -8.24 2.82
N LEU A 84 -1.52 -9.08 3.66
CA LEU A 84 -2.22 -10.20 4.31
C LEU A 84 -3.29 -9.70 5.30
N THR A 85 -2.90 -8.80 6.20
CA THR A 85 -3.83 -8.27 7.23
C THR A 85 -4.89 -7.37 6.62
N GLY A 86 -4.51 -6.49 5.69
CA GLY A 86 -5.43 -5.61 4.97
C GLY A 86 -6.39 -6.39 4.07
N GLY A 87 -5.88 -7.32 3.27
CA GLY A 87 -6.69 -8.17 2.39
C GLY A 87 -7.68 -9.04 3.17
N LEU A 88 -7.23 -9.70 4.24
CA LEU A 88 -8.10 -10.49 5.10
C LEU A 88 -9.14 -9.60 5.81
N GLY A 89 -8.71 -8.46 6.36
CA GLY A 89 -9.59 -7.51 7.03
C GLY A 89 -10.68 -6.97 6.09
N THR A 90 -10.30 -6.56 4.87
CA THR A 90 -11.26 -6.11 3.86
C THR A 90 -12.23 -7.22 3.48
N LEU A 91 -11.76 -8.45 3.28
CA LEU A 91 -12.63 -9.57 2.92
C LEU A 91 -13.63 -9.93 4.03
N VAL A 92 -13.15 -10.02 5.27
CA VAL A 92 -13.98 -10.34 6.45
C VAL A 92 -15.03 -9.25 6.65
N LEU A 93 -14.64 -7.97 6.58
CA LEU A 93 -15.55 -6.85 6.81
C LEU A 93 -16.49 -6.60 5.63
N ALA A 94 -16.10 -6.94 4.40
CA ALA A 94 -16.99 -6.94 3.25
C ALA A 94 -18.10 -7.99 3.40
N ARG A 95 -17.79 -9.15 3.99
CA ARG A 95 -18.76 -10.23 4.24
C ARG A 95 -19.58 -10.04 5.51
N ARG A 96 -19.10 -9.25 6.49
CA ARG A 96 -19.86 -8.95 7.71
C ARG A 96 -21.12 -8.16 7.33
N LYS A 97 -22.29 -8.63 7.79
CA LYS A 97 -23.54 -7.86 7.70
C LYS A 97 -23.34 -6.57 8.49
N TRP A 98 -23.38 -5.44 7.79
CA TRP A 98 -23.26 -4.13 8.42
C TRP A 98 -24.51 -3.86 9.25
N ASN A 99 -24.35 -3.65 10.56
CA ASN A 99 -25.43 -3.23 11.44
C ASN A 99 -25.23 -1.75 11.81
N PRO A 100 -26.01 -0.81 11.24
CA PRO A 100 -25.89 0.62 11.53
C PRO A 100 -26.10 0.96 13.00
N SER A 101 -26.86 0.13 13.74
CA SER A 101 -27.20 0.40 15.14
C SER A 101 -26.01 0.28 16.11
N GLU A 102 -24.87 -0.28 15.69
CA GLU A 102 -23.64 -0.29 16.51
C GLU A 102 -23.06 1.13 16.70
N TRP A 103 -23.41 2.09 15.84
CA TRP A 103 -22.93 3.48 15.90
C TRP A 103 -23.86 4.44 16.67
N GLU A 104 -25.12 4.05 16.88
CA GLU A 104 -26.12 4.87 17.60
C GLU A 104 -26.00 4.76 19.14
N GLY A 105 -25.05 3.97 19.65
CA GLY A 105 -24.67 3.94 21.06
C GLY A 105 -23.87 5.16 21.54
N GLY A 106 -24.21 6.36 21.06
CA GLY A 106 -23.71 7.61 21.65
C GLY A 106 -24.05 7.69 23.14
N PRO A 107 -23.25 8.40 23.95
CA PRO A 107 -23.46 8.44 25.40
C PRO A 107 -24.89 8.84 25.72
N GLN A 108 -25.59 7.96 26.44
CA GLN A 108 -26.89 8.29 27.01
C GLN A 108 -26.66 9.32 28.12
N THR A 109 -26.78 10.60 27.77
CA THR A 109 -26.81 11.71 28.73
C THR A 109 -27.96 12.64 28.36
#